data_AF-A0A401U1M0-F1
#
_entry.id   AF-A0A401U1M0-F1
#
_cell.length_a   1.000
_cell.length_b   1.000
_cell.length_c   1.000
_cell.angle_alpha   90.00
_cell.angle_beta   90.00
_cell.angle_gamma   90.00
#
_symmetry.space_group_name_H-M   'P 1'
#
loop_
_entity.id
_entity.type
_entity.pdbx_description
1 polymer ?
#
loop_
_entity_poly.entity_id
_entity_poly.type
_entity_poly.pdbx_seq_one_letter_code
_entity_poly.pdbx_strand_id
1 'polypeptide(L)'
;MTGSAFGMLSVPTFLSAILLIYLFAVELRLLPATGYVPFTEDPIANLRFMVLPALTLGLAEWPGIMRVLRSDMIAALQEDYIALAKAKGLKPSRILFVHALKPSSLTLVTITGINIGRLIGGTVIVESIFALPGIGRLLVGAIYTRDLIILQGVVLLVAA
;
A
#
# COMPACT_ATOMS: atom_id res chain seq x y z
N MET A 1 8.35 -18.13 -4.38
CA MET A 1 7.73 -16.79 -4.28
C MET A 1 6.28 -16.80 -3.82
N THR A 2 5.56 -17.92 -3.85
CA THR A 2 4.21 -18.03 -3.23
C THR A 2 4.28 -18.06 -1.70
N GLY A 3 5.26 -18.76 -1.11
CA GLY A 3 5.40 -18.87 0.36
C GLY A 3 5.60 -17.54 1.10
N SER A 4 6.41 -16.62 0.58
CA SER A 4 6.62 -15.29 1.18
C SER A 4 5.38 -14.40 1.07
N ALA A 5 4.63 -14.49 -0.03
CA ALA A 5 3.38 -13.76 -0.21
C ALA A 5 2.27 -14.30 0.73
N PHE A 6 2.21 -15.62 0.94
CA PHE A 6 1.33 -16.21 1.95
C PHE A 6 1.73 -15.81 3.36
N GLY A 7 3.03 -15.82 3.68
CA GLY A 7 3.54 -15.35 4.97
C GLY A 7 3.14 -13.89 5.24
N MET A 8 3.24 -13.01 4.25
CA MET A 8 2.82 -11.61 4.39
C MET A 8 1.30 -11.45 4.50
N LEU A 9 0.49 -12.22 3.76
CA LEU A 9 -0.97 -12.19 3.87
C LEU A 9 -1.47 -12.68 5.24
N SER A 10 -0.72 -13.56 5.89
CA SER A 10 -1.05 -14.09 7.21
C SER A 10 -0.63 -13.18 8.36
N VAL A 11 0.14 -12.11 8.10
CA VAL A 11 0.56 -11.14 9.11
C VAL A 11 -0.44 -9.98 9.15
N PRO A 12 -1.12 -9.74 10.28
CA PRO A 12 -1.97 -8.56 10.42
C PRO A 12 -1.19 -7.26 10.22
N THR A 13 -1.84 -6.24 9.63
CA THR A 13 -1.21 -4.93 9.34
C THR A 13 -0.63 -4.23 10.57
N PHE A 14 -1.25 -4.40 11.74
CA PHE A 14 -0.71 -3.83 12.98
C PHE A 14 0.58 -4.52 13.42
N LEU A 15 0.67 -5.85 13.19
CA LEU A 15 1.85 -6.62 13.55
C LEU A 15 3.01 -6.30 12.60
N SER A 16 2.74 -6.13 11.31
CA SER A 16 3.77 -5.64 10.37
C SER A 16 4.28 -4.25 10.77
N ALA A 17 3.41 -3.35 11.22
CA ALA A 17 3.80 -2.04 11.76
C ALA A 17 4.77 -2.17 12.94
N ILE A 18 4.41 -3.00 13.93
CA ILE A 18 5.23 -3.22 15.13
C ILE A 18 6.59 -3.83 14.77
N LEU A 19 6.62 -4.82 13.88
CA LEU A 19 7.87 -5.45 13.42
C LEU A 19 8.77 -4.46 12.66
N LEU A 20 8.18 -3.61 11.81
CA LEU A 20 8.91 -2.55 11.10
C LEU A 20 9.49 -1.52 12.08
N ILE A 21 8.72 -1.10 13.09
CA ILE A 21 9.22 -0.21 14.15
C ILE A 21 10.38 -0.87 14.90
N TYR A 22 10.21 -2.12 15.32
CA TYR A 22 11.25 -2.85 16.04
C TYR A 22 12.55 -2.94 15.22
N LEU A 23 12.46 -3.35 13.96
CA LEU A 23 13.64 -3.51 13.11
C LEU A 23 14.30 -2.18 12.75
N PHE A 24 13.53 -1.22 12.23
CA PHE A 24 14.12 0.01 11.65
C PHE A 24 14.34 1.13 12.65
N ALA A 25 13.51 1.23 13.68
CA ALA A 25 13.60 2.30 14.67
C ALA A 25 14.35 1.86 15.93
N VAL A 26 14.14 0.63 16.42
CA VAL A 26 14.78 0.16 17.67
C VAL A 26 16.14 -0.48 17.41
N GLU A 27 16.20 -1.46 16.51
CA GLU A 27 17.43 -2.23 16.26
C GLU A 27 18.40 -1.45 15.37
N LEU A 28 17.95 -1.01 14.19
CA LEU A 28 18.80 -0.29 13.22
C LEU A 28 18.93 1.21 13.49
N ARG A 29 17.98 1.81 14.24
CA ARG A 29 17.94 3.26 14.57
C ARG A 29 18.05 4.18 13.34
N LEU A 30 17.56 3.73 12.19
CA LEU A 30 17.62 4.45 10.92
C LEU A 30 16.46 5.44 10.74
N LEU A 31 15.29 5.06 11.26
CA LEU A 31 14.02 5.75 11.04
C LEU A 31 13.33 6.05 12.37
N PRO A 32 12.59 7.16 12.47
CA PRO A 32 11.82 7.48 13.66
C PRO A 32 10.65 6.51 13.84
N ALA A 33 10.38 6.11 15.08
CA ALA A 33 9.31 5.17 15.41
C ALA A 33 7.91 5.79 15.34
N THR A 34 7.76 7.02 15.83
CA THR A 34 6.48 7.74 15.93
C THR A 34 6.69 9.24 15.76
N GLY A 35 5.64 9.95 15.35
CA GLY A 35 5.64 11.41 15.22
C GLY A 35 5.27 11.88 13.82
N TYR A 36 5.10 13.19 13.69
CA TYR A 36 4.74 13.84 12.43
C TYR A 36 5.41 15.20 12.36
N VAL A 37 6.03 15.51 11.23
CA VAL A 37 6.54 16.83 10.88
C VAL A 37 5.78 17.31 9.66
N PRO A 38 5.19 18.52 9.65
CA PRO A 38 4.53 19.05 8.46
C PRO A 38 5.49 19.12 7.27
N PHE A 39 5.01 18.73 6.09
CA PHE A 39 5.81 18.77 4.86
C PHE A 39 6.30 20.20 4.52
N THR A 40 5.55 21.21 4.94
CA THR A 40 5.88 22.64 4.75
C THR A 40 7.03 23.11 5.63
N GLU A 41 7.31 22.44 6.75
CA GLU A 41 8.39 22.82 7.68
C GLU A 41 9.70 22.14 7.30
N ASP A 42 9.67 20.82 7.16
CA ASP A 42 10.84 20.04 6.72
C ASP A 42 10.38 18.83 5.88
N PRO A 43 10.51 18.92 4.54
CA PRO A 43 10.16 17.83 3.63
C PRO A 43 10.95 16.54 3.88
N ILE A 44 12.23 16.66 4.26
CA ILE A 44 13.12 15.50 4.44
C ILE A 44 12.73 14.79 5.73
N ALA A 45 12.53 15.53 6.81
CA ALA A 45 12.05 14.95 8.06
C ALA A 45 10.67 14.31 7.86
N ASN A 46 9.73 14.99 7.21
CA ASN A 46 8.41 14.43 6.91
C ASN A 46 8.50 13.08 6.20
N LEU A 47 9.28 12.98 5.12
CA LEU A 47 9.48 11.71 4.41
C LEU A 47 10.02 10.62 5.33
N ARG A 48 10.97 10.93 6.23
CA ARG A 48 11.51 9.94 7.18
C ARG A 48 10.44 9.41 8.15
N PHE A 49 9.51 10.26 8.60
CA PHE A 49 8.36 9.83 9.41
C PHE A 49 7.31 9.05 8.61
N MET A 50 7.19 9.31 7.30
CA MET A 50 6.20 8.65 6.43
C MET A 50 6.65 7.30 5.87
N VAL A 51 7.95 6.99 5.84
CA VAL A 51 8.48 5.74 5.26
C VAL A 51 7.90 4.50 5.95
N LEU A 52 7.94 4.41 7.28
CA LEU A 52 7.44 3.22 8.00
C LEU A 52 5.92 3.05 7.88
N PRO A 53 5.09 4.09 8.04
CA PRO A 53 3.65 4.02 7.74
C PRO A 53 3.37 3.56 6.31
N ALA A 54 4.06 4.14 5.31
CA ALA A 54 3.86 3.80 3.90
C ALA A 54 4.25 2.35 3.60
N LEU A 55 5.36 1.87 4.16
CA LEU A 55 5.78 0.47 4.03
C LEU A 55 4.78 -0.48 4.70
N THR A 56 4.24 -0.11 5.86
CA THR A 56 3.23 -0.91 6.58
C THR A 56 2.00 -1.14 5.71
N LEU A 57 1.45 -0.07 5.11
CA LEU A 57 0.28 -0.15 4.23
C LEU A 57 0.62 -0.85 2.91
N GLY A 58 1.78 -0.53 2.32
CA GLY A 58 2.23 -1.12 1.07
C GLY A 58 2.43 -2.63 1.18
N LEU A 59 3.04 -3.12 2.27
CA LEU A 59 3.25 -4.54 2.50
C LEU A 59 1.95 -5.32 2.70
N ALA A 60 0.90 -4.69 3.24
CA ALA A 60 -0.40 -5.33 3.41
C ALA A 60 -1.11 -5.56 2.06
N GLU A 61 -0.98 -4.61 1.13
CA GLU A 61 -1.66 -4.64 -0.17
C GLU A 61 -0.86 -5.36 -1.27
N TRP A 62 0.48 -5.35 -1.14
CA TRP A 62 1.41 -5.89 -2.12
C TRP A 62 1.11 -7.33 -2.57
N PRO A 63 0.85 -8.31 -1.68
CA PRO A 63 0.64 -9.69 -2.09
C PRO A 63 -0.59 -9.85 -3.00
N GLY A 64 -1.66 -9.09 -2.73
CA GLY A 64 -2.89 -9.11 -3.52
C GLY A 64 -2.64 -8.58 -4.93
N ILE A 65 -2.04 -7.39 -5.02
CA ILE A 65 -1.72 -6.74 -6.30
C ILE A 65 -0.78 -7.60 -7.14
N MET A 66 0.30 -8.11 -6.53
CA MET A 66 1.28 -8.96 -7.21
C MET A 66 0.67 -10.25 -7.75
N ARG A 67 -0.23 -10.89 -6.98
CA ARG A 67 -0.89 -12.12 -7.40
C ARG A 67 -1.73 -11.89 -8.65
N VAL A 68 -2.53 -10.83 -8.67
CA VAL A 68 -3.40 -10.56 -9.81
C VAL A 68 -2.62 -10.12 -11.03
N LEU A 69 -1.66 -9.19 -10.86
CA LEU A 69 -0.78 -8.76 -11.95
C LEU A 69 -0.03 -9.95 -12.57
N ARG A 70 0.46 -10.89 -11.74
CA ARG A 70 1.14 -12.09 -12.22
C ARG A 70 0.21 -12.98 -13.06
N SER A 71 -1.01 -13.25 -12.59
CA SER A 71 -1.98 -14.04 -13.36
C SER A 71 -2.28 -13.40 -14.70
N ASP A 72 -2.46 -12.08 -14.71
CA ASP A 72 -2.77 -11.32 -15.92
C ASP A 72 -1.59 -11.31 -16.90
N MET A 73 -0.36 -11.13 -16.41
CA MET A 73 0.84 -11.23 -17.24
C MET A 73 1.06 -12.63 -17.82
N ILE A 74 0.72 -13.70 -17.08
CA ILE A 74 0.80 -15.08 -17.60
C ILE A 74 -0.18 -15.25 -18.77
N ALA A 75 -1.42 -14.77 -18.63
CA ALA A 75 -2.41 -14.81 -19.70
C ALA A 75 -1.94 -13.97 -20.91
N ALA A 76 -1.48 -12.73 -20.68
CA ALA A 76 -0.97 -11.86 -21.74
C ALA A 76 0.19 -12.49 -22.52
N LEU A 77 1.08 -13.25 -21.85
CA LEU A 77 2.21 -13.93 -22.49
C LEU A 77 1.81 -15.10 -23.40
N GLN A 78 0.57 -15.58 -23.31
CA GLN A 78 0.01 -16.65 -24.15
C GLN A 78 -0.70 -16.12 -25.41
N GLU A 79 -0.83 -14.81 -25.55
CA GLU A 79 -1.50 -14.16 -26.69
C GLU A 79 -0.69 -14.23 -27.99
N ASP A 80 -1.40 -14.22 -29.12
CA ASP A 80 -0.80 -14.38 -30.46
C ASP A 80 0.18 -13.25 -30.81
N TYR A 81 -0.07 -12.02 -30.35
CA TYR A 81 0.84 -10.88 -30.60
C TYR A 81 2.20 -11.08 -29.89
N ILE A 82 2.26 -11.85 -28.81
CA ILE A 82 3.50 -12.23 -28.14
C ILE A 82 4.23 -13.32 -28.93
N ALA A 83 3.51 -14.29 -29.50
CA ALA A 83 4.10 -15.30 -30.39
C ALA A 83 4.76 -14.63 -31.61
N LEU A 84 4.07 -13.65 -32.21
CA LEU A 84 4.65 -12.83 -33.29
C LEU A 84 5.88 -12.05 -32.82
N ALA A 85 5.85 -11.47 -31.63
CA ALA A 85 6.99 -10.75 -31.07
C ALA A 85 8.22 -11.65 -30.86
N LYS A 86 8.00 -12.89 -30.39
CA LYS A 86 9.05 -13.92 -30.27
C LYS A 86 9.62 -14.30 -31.64
N ALA A 87 8.76 -14.52 -32.64
CA ALA A 87 9.18 -14.85 -34.02
C ALA A 87 10.02 -13.73 -34.66
N LYS A 88 9.76 -12.46 -34.30
CA LYS A 88 10.57 -11.31 -34.70
C LYS A 88 11.93 -11.20 -33.98
N GLY A 89 12.25 -12.10 -33.06
CA GLY A 89 13.52 -12.11 -32.33
C GLY A 89 13.64 -11.04 -31.23
N LEU A 90 12.52 -10.50 -30.73
CA LEU A 90 12.55 -9.51 -29.65
C LEU A 90 13.12 -10.12 -28.36
N LYS A 91 13.92 -9.34 -27.64
CA LYS A 91 14.51 -9.75 -26.35
C LYS A 91 13.39 -10.08 -25.34
N PRO A 92 13.53 -11.14 -24.51
CA PRO A 92 12.54 -11.51 -23.49
C PRO A 92 12.17 -10.38 -22.53
N SER A 93 13.14 -9.53 -22.16
CA SER A 93 12.88 -8.36 -21.32
C SER A 93 11.94 -7.35 -21.98
N ARG A 94 12.11 -7.10 -23.29
CA ARG A 94 11.23 -6.18 -24.03
C ARG A 94 9.83 -6.76 -24.17
N ILE A 95 9.72 -8.07 -24.40
CA ILE A 95 8.42 -8.77 -24.44
C ILE A 95 7.71 -8.62 -23.09
N LEU A 96 8.42 -8.83 -21.98
CA LEU A 96 7.86 -8.72 -20.64
C LEU A 96 7.41 -7.29 -20.29
N PHE A 97 8.32 -6.31 -20.36
CA PHE A 97 8.09 -4.95 -19.86
C PHE A 97 7.28 -4.07 -20.81
N VAL A 98 7.28 -4.35 -22.12
CA VAL A 98 6.61 -3.49 -23.11
C VAL A 98 5.37 -4.15 -23.68
N HIS A 99 5.42 -5.45 -24.00
CA HIS A 99 4.33 -6.12 -24.69
C HIS A 99 3.34 -6.81 -23.75
N ALA A 100 3.81 -7.45 -22.68
CA ALA A 100 2.93 -8.10 -21.70
C ALA A 100 2.47 -7.14 -20.59
N LEU A 101 3.37 -6.30 -20.06
CA LEU A 101 3.03 -5.40 -18.95
C LEU A 101 2.07 -4.28 -19.35
N LYS A 102 2.15 -3.77 -20.58
CA LYS A 102 1.28 -2.68 -21.06
C LYS A 102 -0.21 -3.04 -21.01
N PRO A 103 -0.69 -4.16 -21.59
CA PRO A 103 -2.09 -4.56 -21.42
C PRO A 103 -2.43 -4.87 -19.96
N SER A 104 -1.54 -5.53 -19.22
CA SER A 104 -1.81 -5.86 -17.81
C SER A 104 -1.81 -4.66 -16.85
N SER A 105 -1.28 -3.51 -17.27
CA SER A 105 -1.33 -2.28 -16.48
C SER A 105 -2.74 -1.76 -16.27
N LEU A 106 -3.69 -2.08 -17.16
CA LEU A 106 -5.09 -1.69 -17.00
C LEU A 106 -5.68 -2.36 -15.75
N THR A 107 -5.49 -3.67 -15.64
CA THR A 107 -5.86 -4.47 -14.46
C THR A 107 -5.20 -3.95 -13.19
N LEU A 108 -3.90 -3.60 -13.29
CA LEU A 108 -3.16 -3.03 -12.17
C LEU A 108 -3.78 -1.72 -11.66
N VAL A 109 -4.13 -0.81 -12.58
CA VAL A 109 -4.76 0.48 -12.24
C VAL A 109 -6.13 0.24 -11.59
N THR A 110 -6.96 -0.65 -12.15
CA THR A 110 -8.29 -0.96 -11.59
C THR A 110 -8.18 -1.48 -10.16
N ILE A 111 -7.30 -2.45 -9.91
CA ILE A 111 -7.14 -3.07 -8.58
C ILE A 111 -6.54 -2.08 -7.59
N THR A 112 -5.60 -1.24 -8.05
CA THR A 112 -5.04 -0.18 -7.21
C THR A 112 -6.13 0.81 -6.80
N GLY A 113 -7.01 1.22 -7.72
CA GLY A 113 -8.14 2.09 -7.42
C GLY A 113 -9.08 1.50 -6.35
N ILE A 114 -9.41 0.21 -6.47
CA ILE A 114 -10.24 -0.49 -5.48
C ILE A 114 -9.55 -0.53 -4.11
N ASN A 115 -8.24 -0.85 -4.07
CA ASN A 115 -7.50 -0.93 -2.81
C ASN A 115 -7.33 0.43 -2.13
N ILE A 116 -7.21 1.53 -2.88
CA ILE A 116 -7.16 2.89 -2.29
C ILE A 116 -8.40 3.15 -1.43
N GLY A 117 -9.60 2.79 -1.91
CA GLY A 117 -10.83 2.92 -1.13
C GLY A 117 -10.81 2.06 0.14
N ARG A 118 -10.31 0.82 0.04
CA ARG A 118 -10.16 -0.07 1.21
C ARG A 118 -9.14 0.45 2.22
N LEU A 119 -8.06 1.08 1.75
CA LEU A 119 -7.01 1.63 2.58
C LEU A 119 -7.56 2.70 3.52
N ILE A 120 -8.50 3.55 3.10
CA ILE A 120 -9.11 4.59 3.95
C ILE A 120 -9.58 4.03 5.31
N GLY A 121 -10.20 2.85 5.33
CA GLY A 121 -10.60 2.19 6.58
C GLY A 121 -9.44 1.53 7.35
N GLY A 122 -8.45 1.00 6.63
CA GLY A 122 -7.27 0.36 7.22
C GLY A 122 -6.23 1.32 7.80
N THR A 123 -6.18 2.57 7.32
CA THR A 123 -5.20 3.57 7.75
C THR A 123 -5.38 3.94 9.23
N VAL A 124 -6.59 3.84 9.78
CA VAL A 124 -6.92 4.22 11.18
C VAL A 124 -5.95 3.59 12.19
N ILE A 125 -5.66 2.29 12.00
CA ILE A 125 -4.76 1.54 12.89
C ILE A 125 -3.32 2.05 12.73
N VAL A 126 -2.89 2.29 11.49
CA VAL A 126 -1.55 2.79 11.19
C VAL A 126 -1.36 4.22 11.71
N GLU A 127 -2.35 5.10 11.54
CA GLU A 127 -2.35 6.45 12.09
C GLU A 127 -2.21 6.45 13.62
N SER A 128 -2.88 5.51 14.28
CA SER A 128 -2.81 5.37 15.74
C SER A 128 -1.44 4.87 16.20
N ILE A 129 -0.87 3.86 15.54
CA ILE A 129 0.44 3.29 15.89
C ILE A 129 1.59 4.28 15.67
N PHE A 130 1.59 4.99 14.54
CA PHE A 130 2.65 5.95 14.19
C PHE A 130 2.39 7.36 14.75
N ALA A 131 1.29 7.56 15.48
CA ALA A 131 0.86 8.83 16.03
C ALA A 131 0.66 9.95 14.98
N LEU A 132 0.17 9.60 13.80
CA LEU A 132 -0.09 10.54 12.72
C LEU A 132 -1.39 11.33 12.94
N PRO A 133 -1.45 12.60 12.52
CA PRO A 133 -2.69 13.37 12.47
C PRO A 133 -3.47 12.96 11.22
N GLY A 134 -4.45 12.07 11.36
CA GLY A 134 -5.26 11.57 10.25
C GLY A 134 -6.75 11.51 10.58
N ILE A 135 -7.57 11.40 9.53
CA ILE A 135 -9.04 11.42 9.62
C ILE A 135 -9.54 10.20 10.40
N GLY A 136 -8.88 9.05 10.25
CA GLY A 136 -9.24 7.83 10.97
C GLY A 136 -9.04 7.96 12.48
N ARG A 137 -7.90 8.51 12.89
CA ARG A 137 -7.62 8.79 14.30
C ARG A 137 -8.58 9.85 14.87
N LEU A 138 -8.94 10.87 14.09
CA LEU A 138 -9.94 11.86 14.49
C LEU A 138 -11.32 11.21 14.71
N LEU A 139 -11.74 10.33 13.81
CA LEU A 139 -13.00 9.57 13.94
C LEU A 139 -13.01 8.73 15.21
N VAL A 140 -11.95 7.96 15.47
CA VAL A 140 -11.81 7.15 16.68
C VAL A 140 -11.83 8.01 17.93
N GLY A 141 -11.13 9.15 17.91
CA GLY A 141 -11.17 10.13 18.99
C GLY A 141 -12.59 10.61 19.28
N ALA A 142 -13.35 10.99 18.25
CA ALA A 142 -14.74 11.43 18.37
C ALA A 142 -15.68 10.35 18.93
N ILE A 143 -15.45 9.07 18.61
CA ILE A 143 -16.19 7.94 19.20
C ILE A 143 -15.96 7.89 20.72
N TYR A 144 -14.70 7.98 21.16
CA TYR A 144 -14.35 7.90 22.58
C TYR A 144 -14.85 9.11 23.38
N THR A 145 -14.80 10.31 22.80
CA THR A 145 -15.31 11.54 23.44
C THR A 145 -16.82 11.72 23.29
N ARG A 146 -17.49 10.83 22.54
CA ARG A 146 -18.92 10.92 22.18
C ARG A 146 -19.28 12.24 21.47
N ASP A 147 -18.34 12.78 20.70
CA ASP A 147 -18.59 13.97 19.88
C ASP A 147 -19.30 13.56 18.57
N LEU A 148 -20.62 13.55 18.62
CA LEU A 148 -21.45 13.12 17.49
C LEU A 148 -21.37 14.08 16.30
N ILE A 149 -21.04 15.35 16.51
CA ILE A 149 -20.96 16.35 15.43
C ILE A 149 -19.74 16.05 14.57
N ILE A 150 -18.57 15.86 15.19
CA ILE A 150 -17.35 15.50 14.47
C ILE A 150 -17.50 14.13 13.81
N LEU A 151 -18.07 13.15 14.53
CA LEU A 151 -18.28 11.81 14.00
C LEU A 151 -19.15 11.83 12.74
N GLN A 152 -20.29 12.50 12.76
CA GLN A 152 -21.18 12.59 11.60
C GLN A 152 -20.53 13.35 10.44
N GLY A 153 -19.82 14.45 10.72
CA GLY A 153 -19.11 15.22 9.69
C GLY A 153 -18.04 14.40 8.97
N VAL A 154 -17.25 13.63 9.72
CA VAL A 154 -16.22 12.75 9.15
C VAL A 154 -16.86 11.61 8.35
N VAL A 155 -17.92 10.97 8.87
CA VAL A 155 -18.62 9.89 8.16
C VAL A 155 -19.24 10.39 6.85
N LEU A 156 -19.89 11.56 6.86
CA LEU A 156 -20.45 12.16 5.65
C LEU A 156 -19.37 12.46 4.62
N LEU A 157 -18.21 12.99 5.04
CA LEU A 157 -17.09 13.28 4.14
C LEU A 157 -16.46 12.01 3.53
N VAL A 158 -16.41 10.91 4.28
CA VAL A 158 -15.87 9.63 3.79
C VAL A 158 -16.86 8.87 2.92
N ALA A 159 -18.17 9.02 3.17
CA ALA A 159 -19.23 8.32 2.44
C ALA A 159 -19.70 9.04 1.16
N ALA A 160 -19.43 10.34 1.03
CA ALA A 160 -19.75 11.16 -0.15
C ALA A 160 -18.81 10.89 -1.32
#